data_AF-A0A421FRX1-F1
#
_entry.id   AF-A0A421FRX1-F1
#
_cell.length_a   1.000
_cell.length_b   1.000
_cell.length_c   1.000
_cell.angle_alpha   90.00
_cell.angle_beta   90.00
_cell.angle_gamma   90.00
#
_symmetry.space_group_name_H-M   'P 1'
#
loop_
_entity.id
_entity.type
_entity.pdbx_description
1 polymer ?
#
loop_
_entity_poly.entity_id
_entity_poly.type
_entity_poly.pdbx_seq_one_letter_code
_entity_poly.pdbx_strand_id
1 'polypeptide(L)'
;MTDKLAERLKELSTVLENQHVMDNAEETMGHLQAEIEDAMTRSRAKAQQCTILLFQSSDPPSLLQFLATSADFADEARKRDVAHTRANVLELLAIFLEMYGGNRALSKQHVVAIYKACQGIARVDSFNRVKAQALTVVINVLRFCEKQVSNEEIEPGEYVDKLFYDIKFSKATQTAKGQMLEVIGYLVQKFPGDVKGLVPLLLSWIEGELQKQFASNSPEMLLVNGLLFALARLLEREPERYKHDEGMRKKVYS
;
A
#
# COMPACT_ATOMS: atom_id res chain seq x y z
N MET A 1 -25.78 -3.17 -24.22
CA MET A 1 -25.46 -3.78 -22.92
C MET A 1 -24.55 -2.80 -22.21
N THR A 2 -25.07 -2.05 -21.25
CA THR A 2 -24.26 -1.27 -20.34
C THR A 2 -23.31 -2.22 -19.61
N ASP A 3 -22.05 -1.80 -19.48
CA ASP A 3 -21.04 -2.57 -18.77
C ASP A 3 -21.36 -2.49 -17.27
N LYS A 4 -21.77 -3.61 -16.66
CA LYS A 4 -22.19 -3.65 -15.24
C LYS A 4 -21.11 -3.07 -14.32
N LEU A 5 -19.83 -3.28 -14.65
CA LEU A 5 -18.71 -2.69 -13.94
C LEU A 5 -18.76 -1.16 -13.95
N ALA A 6 -19.11 -0.56 -15.09
CA ALA A 6 -19.25 0.88 -15.22
C ALA A 6 -20.44 1.41 -14.41
N GLU A 7 -21.55 0.67 -14.35
CA GLU A 7 -22.70 1.01 -13.50
C GLU A 7 -22.30 1.01 -12.01
N ARG A 8 -21.57 -0.01 -11.55
CA ARG A 8 -21.10 -0.08 -10.15
C ARG A 8 -20.08 1.01 -9.80
N LEU A 9 -19.18 1.37 -10.71
CA LEU A 9 -18.26 2.50 -10.52
C LEU A 9 -19.03 3.82 -10.39
N LYS A 10 -20.10 3.98 -11.17
CA LYS A 10 -20.98 5.15 -11.09
C LYS A 10 -21.68 5.21 -9.74
N GLU A 11 -22.26 4.11 -9.27
CA GLU A 11 -22.88 4.00 -7.94
C GLU A 11 -21.89 4.31 -6.81
N LEU A 12 -20.66 3.81 -6.90
CA LEU A 12 -19.61 4.16 -5.93
C LEU A 12 -19.33 5.67 -5.91
N SER A 13 -19.31 6.34 -7.07
CA SER A 13 -19.06 7.79 -7.11
C SER A 13 -20.20 8.62 -6.52
N THR A 14 -21.45 8.16 -6.63
CA THR A 14 -22.62 8.88 -6.09
C THR A 14 -22.73 8.78 -4.56
N VAL A 15 -21.97 7.89 -3.91
CA VAL A 15 -21.81 7.83 -2.45
C VAL A 15 -21.40 9.19 -1.85
N LEU A 16 -20.62 9.98 -2.59
CA LEU A 16 -20.19 11.32 -2.14
C LEU A 16 -21.38 12.30 -2.11
N GLU A 17 -22.34 12.13 -3.01
CA GLU A 17 -23.46 13.07 -3.20
C GLU A 17 -24.70 12.67 -2.39
N ASN A 18 -24.92 11.37 -2.15
CA ASN A 18 -26.19 10.87 -1.61
C ASN A 18 -25.99 9.93 -0.42
N GLN A 19 -26.55 10.31 0.73
CA GLN A 19 -26.50 9.51 1.97
C GLN A 19 -27.17 8.13 1.82
N HIS A 20 -28.28 8.01 1.10
CA HIS A 20 -28.93 6.71 0.90
C HIS A 20 -28.07 5.72 0.10
N VAL A 21 -27.17 6.22 -0.74
CA VAL A 21 -26.23 5.37 -1.48
C VAL A 21 -25.08 4.94 -0.58
N MET A 22 -24.68 5.78 0.38
CA MET A 22 -23.68 5.43 1.40
C MET A 22 -24.09 4.17 2.20
N ASP A 23 -25.38 4.06 2.55
CA ASP A 23 -25.90 2.91 3.29
C ASP A 23 -25.72 1.59 2.52
N ASN A 24 -25.63 1.65 1.18
CA ASN A 24 -25.42 0.50 0.29
C ASN A 24 -23.98 0.40 -0.25
N ALA A 25 -23.04 1.19 0.28
CA ALA A 25 -21.67 1.24 -0.23
C ALA A 25 -20.96 -0.13 -0.12
N GLU A 26 -21.20 -0.87 0.96
CA GLU A 26 -20.61 -2.20 1.17
C GLU A 26 -21.12 -3.23 0.14
N GLU A 27 -22.43 -3.24 -0.14
CA GLU A 27 -23.03 -4.08 -1.17
C GLU A 27 -22.48 -3.71 -2.56
N THR A 28 -22.36 -2.41 -2.84
CA THR A 28 -21.78 -1.89 -4.09
C THR A 28 -20.34 -2.38 -4.28
N MET A 29 -19.53 -2.37 -3.22
CA MET A 29 -18.16 -2.90 -3.24
C MET A 29 -18.11 -4.40 -3.52
N GLY A 30 -19.01 -5.18 -2.91
CA GLY A 30 -19.12 -6.63 -3.16
C GLY A 30 -19.49 -6.95 -4.61
N HIS A 31 -20.46 -6.22 -5.18
CA HIS A 31 -20.81 -6.35 -6.59
C HIS A 31 -19.66 -5.94 -7.52
N LEU A 32 -18.96 -4.85 -7.19
CA LEU A 32 -17.83 -4.38 -7.98
C LEU A 32 -16.70 -5.42 -7.99
N GLN A 33 -16.41 -6.07 -6.86
CA GLN A 33 -15.45 -7.18 -6.80
C GLN A 33 -15.87 -8.34 -7.71
N ALA A 34 -17.12 -8.79 -7.65
CA ALA A 34 -17.61 -9.90 -8.48
C ALA A 34 -17.53 -9.60 -9.98
N GLU A 35 -17.87 -8.37 -10.39
CA GLU A 35 -17.79 -7.97 -11.81
C GLU A 35 -16.33 -7.84 -12.28
N ILE A 36 -15.40 -7.44 -11.41
CA ILE A 36 -13.96 -7.48 -11.70
C ILE A 36 -13.50 -8.92 -11.93
N GLU A 37 -13.87 -9.85 -11.05
CA GLU A 37 -13.48 -11.26 -11.15
C GLU A 37 -14.00 -11.91 -12.44
N ASP A 38 -15.26 -11.67 -12.82
CA ASP A 38 -15.81 -12.12 -14.12
C ASP A 38 -15.03 -11.50 -15.30
N ALA A 39 -14.82 -10.18 -15.29
CA ALA A 39 -14.17 -9.50 -16.41
C ALA A 39 -12.71 -9.94 -16.61
N MET A 40 -11.97 -10.14 -15.51
CA MET A 40 -10.56 -10.55 -15.54
C MET A 40 -10.35 -11.99 -16.00
N THR A 41 -11.33 -12.86 -15.80
CA THR A 41 -11.25 -14.29 -16.17
C THR A 41 -11.89 -14.60 -17.52
N ARG A 42 -12.84 -13.78 -17.98
CA ARG A 42 -13.63 -14.05 -19.20
C ARG A 42 -12.83 -13.96 -20.50
N SER A 43 -12.03 -12.91 -20.70
CA SER A 43 -11.17 -12.78 -21.90
C SER A 43 -10.12 -11.69 -21.74
N ARG A 44 -9.07 -11.72 -22.57
CA ARG A 44 -8.05 -10.66 -22.59
C ARG A 44 -8.63 -9.28 -22.87
N ALA A 45 -9.55 -9.16 -23.82
CA ALA A 45 -10.17 -7.88 -24.18
C ALA A 45 -11.01 -7.34 -23.01
N LYS A 46 -11.73 -8.23 -22.30
CA LYS A 46 -12.49 -7.84 -21.10
C LYS A 46 -11.60 -7.45 -19.93
N ALA A 47 -10.51 -8.17 -19.69
CA ALA A 47 -9.53 -7.78 -18.68
C ALA A 47 -8.92 -6.39 -18.98
N GLN A 48 -8.58 -6.11 -20.25
CA GLN A 48 -8.07 -4.80 -20.66
C GLN A 48 -9.10 -3.70 -20.43
N GLN A 49 -10.34 -3.89 -20.89
CA GLN A 49 -11.43 -2.95 -20.66
C GLN A 49 -11.68 -2.69 -19.17
N CYS A 50 -11.66 -3.76 -18.34
CA CYS A 50 -11.77 -3.67 -16.90
C CYS A 50 -10.68 -2.79 -16.29
N THR A 51 -9.40 -3.04 -16.60
CA THR A 51 -8.30 -2.22 -16.06
C THR A 51 -8.36 -0.75 -16.48
N ILE A 52 -8.81 -0.45 -17.71
CA ILE A 52 -9.03 0.92 -18.17
C ILE A 52 -10.13 1.59 -17.34
N LEU A 53 -11.25 0.91 -17.13
CA LEU A 53 -12.35 1.42 -16.32
C LEU A 53 -11.93 1.67 -14.86
N LEU A 54 -11.23 0.72 -14.24
CA LEU A 54 -10.84 0.80 -12.84
C LEU A 54 -9.81 1.89 -12.53
N PHE A 55 -8.94 2.25 -13.48
CA PHE A 55 -7.75 3.07 -13.20
C PHE A 55 -7.59 4.31 -14.08
N GLN A 56 -8.30 4.41 -15.20
CA GLN A 56 -8.14 5.51 -16.17
C GLN A 56 -9.45 6.20 -16.56
N SER A 57 -10.61 5.58 -16.31
CA SER A 57 -11.89 6.17 -16.67
C SER A 57 -12.20 7.44 -15.89
N SER A 58 -12.71 8.44 -16.61
CA SER A 58 -13.26 9.68 -16.07
C SER A 58 -14.79 9.67 -15.96
N ASP A 59 -15.46 8.89 -16.81
CA ASP A 59 -16.92 8.70 -16.76
C ASP A 59 -17.26 7.24 -17.15
N PRO A 60 -17.64 6.39 -16.18
CA PRO A 60 -17.77 6.69 -14.75
C PRO A 60 -16.40 6.96 -14.08
N PRO A 61 -16.35 7.65 -12.93
CA PRO A 61 -15.11 7.84 -12.19
C PRO A 61 -14.45 6.50 -11.81
N SER A 62 -13.16 6.36 -12.14
CA SER A 62 -12.34 5.22 -11.74
C SER A 62 -12.15 5.13 -10.22
N LEU A 63 -11.63 3.99 -9.72
CA LEU A 63 -11.31 3.84 -8.29
C LEU A 63 -10.29 4.87 -7.81
N LEU A 64 -9.28 5.17 -8.64
CA LEU A 64 -8.27 6.19 -8.33
C LEU A 64 -8.89 7.59 -8.31
N GLN A 65 -9.80 7.89 -9.24
CA GLN A 65 -10.50 9.17 -9.24
C GLN A 65 -11.40 9.31 -8.02
N PHE A 66 -12.11 8.24 -7.62
CA PHE A 66 -12.90 8.23 -6.39
C PHE A 66 -12.03 8.52 -5.17
N LEU A 67 -10.88 7.85 -5.02
CA LEU A 67 -9.96 8.06 -3.90
C LEU A 67 -9.43 9.50 -3.84
N ALA A 68 -9.15 10.11 -5.00
CA ALA A 68 -8.71 11.50 -5.10
C ALA A 68 -9.83 12.47 -4.71
N THR A 69 -11.01 12.36 -5.33
CA THR A 69 -12.15 13.27 -5.08
C THR A 69 -12.64 13.18 -3.63
N SER A 70 -12.63 11.98 -3.05
CA SER A 70 -13.11 11.74 -1.68
C SER A 70 -12.12 12.13 -0.58
N ALA A 71 -10.87 12.47 -0.92
CA ALA A 71 -9.86 12.90 0.06
C ALA A 71 -10.21 14.25 0.70
N ASP A 72 -10.72 15.18 -0.12
CA ASP A 72 -11.10 16.54 0.30
C ASP A 72 -12.59 16.67 0.61
N PHE A 73 -13.22 15.57 1.02
CA PHE A 73 -14.65 15.55 1.30
C PHE A 73 -15.01 16.48 2.46
N ALA A 74 -15.81 17.50 2.16
CA ALA A 74 -16.05 18.65 3.04
C ALA A 74 -17.08 18.41 4.15
N ASP A 75 -17.99 17.46 3.96
CA ASP A 75 -19.08 17.22 4.92
C ASP A 75 -18.58 16.38 6.11
N GLU A 76 -18.26 17.07 7.21
CA GLU A 76 -17.74 16.49 8.44
C GLU A 76 -18.65 15.43 9.08
N ALA A 77 -19.97 15.50 8.85
CA ALA A 77 -20.90 14.52 9.42
C ALA A 77 -20.73 13.14 8.78
N ARG A 78 -20.49 13.10 7.47
CA ARG A 78 -20.32 11.86 6.68
C ARG A 78 -18.86 11.48 6.44
N LYS A 79 -17.90 12.30 6.89
CA LYS A 79 -16.47 12.11 6.64
C LYS A 79 -15.93 10.77 7.12
N ARG A 80 -16.45 10.23 8.23
CA ARG A 80 -16.06 8.91 8.75
C ARG A 80 -16.54 7.78 7.85
N ASP A 81 -17.76 7.87 7.33
CA ASP A 81 -18.34 6.87 6.44
C ASP A 81 -17.64 6.91 5.07
N VAL A 82 -17.36 8.11 4.56
CA VAL A 82 -16.52 8.27 3.36
C VAL A 82 -15.12 7.68 3.57
N ALA A 83 -14.49 7.92 4.72
CA ALA A 83 -13.19 7.31 5.04
C ALA A 83 -13.27 5.78 5.13
N HIS A 84 -14.37 5.22 5.62
CA HIS A 84 -14.61 3.79 5.63
C HIS A 84 -14.71 3.23 4.20
N THR A 85 -15.51 3.85 3.34
CA THR A 85 -15.63 3.45 1.93
C THR A 85 -14.29 3.57 1.18
N ARG A 86 -13.51 4.63 1.42
CA ARG A 86 -12.15 4.77 0.89
C ARG A 86 -11.24 3.62 1.32
N ALA A 87 -11.32 3.20 2.58
CA ALA A 87 -10.56 2.04 3.06
C ALA A 87 -10.98 0.75 2.35
N ASN A 88 -12.27 0.54 2.10
CA ASN A 88 -12.77 -0.63 1.37
C ASN A 88 -12.34 -0.62 -0.11
N VAL A 89 -12.28 0.55 -0.75
CA VAL A 89 -11.71 0.69 -2.10
C VAL A 89 -10.22 0.31 -2.12
N LEU A 90 -9.44 0.76 -1.13
CA LEU A 90 -8.03 0.38 -1.02
C LEU A 90 -7.85 -1.11 -0.75
N GLU A 91 -8.73 -1.72 0.05
CA GLU A 91 -8.73 -3.17 0.29
C GLU A 91 -9.03 -3.96 -0.99
N LEU A 92 -10.02 -3.52 -1.77
CA LEU A 92 -10.29 -4.09 -3.09
C LEU A 92 -9.08 -3.95 -4.03
N LEU A 93 -8.39 -2.80 -4.03
CA LEU A 93 -7.17 -2.61 -4.82
C LEU A 93 -6.07 -3.58 -4.38
N ALA A 94 -5.91 -3.80 -3.07
CA ALA A 94 -4.93 -4.74 -2.55
C ALA A 94 -5.23 -6.17 -3.02
N ILE A 95 -6.49 -6.62 -2.91
CA ILE A 95 -6.96 -7.93 -3.40
C ILE A 95 -6.73 -8.05 -4.91
N PHE A 96 -7.08 -7.02 -5.69
CA PHE A 96 -6.89 -7.00 -7.14
C PHE A 96 -5.42 -7.21 -7.51
N LEU A 97 -4.49 -6.52 -6.85
CA LEU A 97 -3.05 -6.62 -7.15
C LEU A 97 -2.48 -7.98 -6.75
N GLU A 98 -2.95 -8.56 -5.65
CA GLU A 98 -2.56 -9.90 -5.22
C GLU A 98 -2.99 -10.97 -6.24
N MET A 99 -4.22 -10.89 -6.73
CA MET A 99 -4.74 -11.87 -7.70
C MET A 99 -4.23 -11.63 -9.13
N TYR A 100 -4.09 -10.36 -9.54
CA TYR A 100 -3.91 -10.00 -10.95
C TYR A 100 -2.70 -9.11 -11.23
N GLY A 101 -1.79 -8.88 -10.27
CA GLY A 101 -0.62 -8.02 -10.47
C GLY A 101 0.31 -8.45 -11.62
N GLY A 102 0.33 -9.75 -11.93
CA GLY A 102 1.06 -10.30 -13.08
C GLY A 102 0.28 -10.33 -14.39
N ASN A 103 -0.98 -9.87 -14.41
CA ASN A 103 -1.84 -9.95 -15.59
C ASN A 103 -1.40 -8.94 -16.67
N ARG A 104 -1.36 -9.38 -17.93
CA ARG A 104 -0.95 -8.55 -19.09
C ARG A 104 -1.89 -7.38 -19.39
N ALA A 105 -3.12 -7.40 -18.87
CA ALA A 105 -4.03 -6.27 -18.96
C ALA A 105 -3.58 -5.09 -18.08
N LEU A 106 -2.88 -5.38 -16.98
CA LEU A 106 -2.32 -4.36 -16.11
C LEU A 106 -1.07 -3.77 -16.77
N SER A 107 -1.16 -2.50 -17.17
CA SER A 107 -0.06 -1.79 -17.81
C SER A 107 0.85 -1.15 -16.75
N LYS A 108 2.11 -0.86 -17.13
CA LYS A 108 3.05 -0.07 -16.33
C LYS A 108 2.42 1.23 -15.82
N GLN A 109 1.70 1.95 -16.69
CA GLN A 109 1.05 3.20 -16.32
C GLN A 109 -0.01 3.01 -15.24
N HIS A 110 -0.80 1.93 -15.30
CA HIS A 110 -1.77 1.61 -14.25
C HIS A 110 -1.08 1.39 -12.90
N VAL A 111 -0.03 0.55 -12.88
CA VAL A 111 0.69 0.22 -11.65
C VAL A 111 1.33 1.44 -11.02
N VAL A 112 1.99 2.28 -11.83
CA VAL A 112 2.62 3.52 -11.35
C VAL A 112 1.59 4.50 -10.80
N ALA A 113 0.43 4.64 -11.46
CA ALA A 113 -0.66 5.49 -10.98
C ALA A 113 -1.21 5.01 -9.62
N ILE A 114 -1.46 3.70 -9.48
CA ILE A 114 -1.90 3.09 -8.22
C ILE A 114 -0.86 3.31 -7.12
N TYR A 115 0.42 3.06 -7.43
CA TYR A 115 1.52 3.23 -6.49
C TYR A 115 1.60 4.67 -5.97
N LYS A 116 1.64 5.67 -6.86
CA LYS A 116 1.76 7.08 -6.49
C LYS A 116 0.56 7.57 -5.68
N ALA A 117 -0.65 7.19 -6.09
CA ALA A 117 -1.86 7.54 -5.34
C ALA A 117 -1.79 6.99 -3.91
N CYS A 118 -1.45 5.71 -3.75
CA CYS A 118 -1.40 5.07 -2.43
C CYS A 118 -0.22 5.53 -1.58
N GLN A 119 0.93 5.82 -2.19
CA GLN A 119 2.08 6.46 -1.53
C GLN A 119 1.67 7.81 -0.92
N GLY A 120 0.95 8.65 -1.68
CA GLY A 120 0.43 9.93 -1.18
C GLY A 120 -0.53 9.73 -0.02
N ILE A 121 -1.56 8.90 -0.21
CA ILE A 121 -2.59 8.60 0.80
C ILE A 121 -1.96 8.09 2.10
N ALA A 122 -1.04 7.12 2.01
CA ALA A 122 -0.37 6.51 3.16
C ALA A 122 0.33 7.55 4.06
N ARG A 123 0.86 8.63 3.48
CA ARG A 123 1.51 9.69 4.25
C ARG A 123 0.52 10.71 4.82
N VAL A 124 -0.33 11.27 3.96
CA VAL A 124 -1.04 12.52 4.28
C VAL A 124 -2.44 12.34 4.86
N ASP A 125 -3.05 11.15 4.76
CA ASP A 125 -4.45 10.96 5.17
C ASP A 125 -4.68 11.27 6.68
N SER A 126 -5.90 11.63 7.08
CA SER A 126 -6.22 11.83 8.49
C SER A 126 -6.63 10.55 9.22
N PHE A 127 -7.05 9.51 8.48
CA PHE A 127 -7.60 8.28 9.02
C PHE A 127 -6.59 7.14 8.98
N ASN A 128 -6.23 6.61 10.16
CA ASN A 128 -5.25 5.53 10.28
C ASN A 128 -5.61 4.27 9.49
N ARG A 129 -6.90 3.90 9.40
CA ARG A 129 -7.36 2.75 8.61
C ARG A 129 -7.09 2.96 7.11
N VAL A 130 -7.32 4.16 6.59
CA VAL A 130 -7.06 4.51 5.19
C VAL A 130 -5.56 4.46 4.92
N LYS A 131 -4.72 5.00 5.81
CA LYS A 131 -3.25 4.88 5.71
C LYS A 131 -2.79 3.43 5.65
N ALA A 132 -3.29 2.60 6.57
CA ALA A 132 -2.91 1.20 6.67
C ALA A 132 -3.27 0.43 5.40
N GLN A 133 -4.46 0.64 4.83
CA GLN A 133 -4.84 0.00 3.57
C GLN A 133 -4.04 0.52 2.38
N ALA A 134 -3.72 1.82 2.34
CA ALA A 134 -2.85 2.37 1.31
C ALA A 134 -1.43 1.77 1.36
N LEU A 135 -0.88 1.54 2.56
CA LEU A 135 0.39 0.82 2.73
C LEU A 135 0.30 -0.63 2.23
N THR A 136 -0.81 -1.33 2.50
CA THR A 136 -1.04 -2.69 1.95
C THR A 136 -1.03 -2.69 0.42
N VAL A 137 -1.66 -1.70 -0.22
CA VAL A 137 -1.64 -1.56 -1.69
C VAL A 137 -0.22 -1.33 -2.19
N VAL A 138 0.56 -0.45 -1.55
CA VAL A 138 1.98 -0.20 -1.90
C VAL A 138 2.80 -1.49 -1.78
N ILE A 139 2.62 -2.24 -0.69
CA ILE A 139 3.25 -3.55 -0.48
C ILE A 139 2.89 -4.51 -1.62
N ASN A 140 1.61 -4.61 -1.98
CA ASN A 140 1.14 -5.52 -3.03
C ASN A 140 1.64 -5.12 -4.42
N VAL A 141 1.76 -3.82 -4.72
CA VAL A 141 2.43 -3.38 -5.96
C VAL A 141 3.88 -3.87 -5.97
N LEU A 142 4.63 -3.63 -4.90
CA LEU A 142 6.03 -4.06 -4.83
C LEU A 142 6.14 -5.58 -4.95
N ARG A 143 5.26 -6.33 -4.29
CA ARG A 143 5.31 -7.80 -4.24
C ARG A 143 4.86 -8.46 -5.55
N PHE A 144 3.75 -8.01 -6.14
CA PHE A 144 3.08 -8.73 -7.23
C PHE A 144 3.22 -8.06 -8.61
N CYS A 145 3.57 -6.77 -8.65
CA CYS A 145 3.71 -5.99 -9.89
C CYS A 145 5.16 -5.56 -10.16
N GLU A 146 6.13 -6.30 -9.61
CA GLU A 146 7.52 -5.86 -9.53
C GLU A 146 8.18 -5.45 -10.85
N LYS A 147 7.80 -6.13 -11.95
CA LYS A 147 8.38 -5.90 -13.27
C LYS A 147 7.83 -4.62 -13.93
N GLN A 148 6.84 -4.00 -13.31
CA GLN A 148 6.12 -2.86 -13.87
C GLN A 148 6.44 -1.54 -13.16
N VAL A 149 7.32 -1.52 -12.15
CA VAL A 149 7.77 -0.29 -11.48
C VAL A 149 9.26 -0.07 -11.74
N SER A 150 9.64 1.17 -12.02
CA SER A 150 11.04 1.58 -12.17
C SER A 150 11.43 2.67 -11.17
N ASN A 151 12.71 2.75 -10.84
CA ASN A 151 13.21 3.72 -9.85
C ASN A 151 12.93 5.18 -10.25
N GLU A 152 12.99 5.51 -11.54
CA GLU A 152 12.65 6.84 -12.07
C GLU A 152 11.22 7.29 -11.75
N GLU A 153 10.29 6.35 -11.60
CA GLU A 153 8.88 6.66 -11.39
C GLU A 153 8.52 6.77 -9.91
N ILE A 154 9.11 5.92 -9.07
CA ILE A 154 8.68 5.77 -7.67
C ILE A 154 9.67 6.32 -6.64
N GLU A 155 10.84 6.81 -7.09
CA GLU A 155 11.83 7.52 -6.27
C GLU A 155 12.14 6.79 -4.94
N PRO A 156 12.64 5.53 -5.00
CA PRO A 156 12.70 4.64 -3.84
C PRO A 156 13.53 5.20 -2.68
N GLY A 157 14.65 5.87 -2.96
CA GLY A 157 15.49 6.50 -1.93
C GLY A 157 14.74 7.59 -1.15
N GLU A 158 14.10 8.52 -1.86
CA GLU A 158 13.33 9.59 -1.22
C GLU A 158 12.15 9.03 -0.41
N TYR A 159 11.50 7.97 -0.92
CA TYR A 159 10.38 7.41 -0.22
C TYR A 159 10.80 6.70 1.07
N VAL A 160 11.92 5.96 1.05
CA VAL A 160 12.51 5.37 2.26
C VAL A 160 12.83 6.46 3.29
N ASP A 161 13.42 7.58 2.88
CA ASP A 161 13.70 8.71 3.78
C ASP A 161 12.43 9.27 4.41
N LYS A 162 11.39 9.50 3.60
CA LYS A 162 10.08 10.00 4.07
C LYS A 162 9.42 9.03 5.05
N LEU A 163 9.41 7.73 4.76
CA LEU A 163 8.86 6.71 5.64
C LEU A 163 9.66 6.57 6.94
N PHE A 164 10.99 6.59 6.85
CA PHE A 164 11.86 6.49 8.01
C PHE A 164 11.69 7.69 8.95
N TYR A 165 11.55 8.89 8.38
CA TYR A 165 11.18 10.08 9.13
C TYR A 165 9.83 9.88 9.85
N ASP A 166 8.81 9.41 9.13
CA ASP A 166 7.47 9.20 9.71
C ASP A 166 7.49 8.14 10.83
N ILE A 167 8.24 7.05 10.68
CA ILE A 167 8.39 6.01 11.73
C ILE A 167 8.96 6.62 13.03
N LYS A 168 9.96 7.49 12.90
CA LYS A 168 10.67 8.09 14.04
C LYS A 168 9.89 9.21 14.71
N PHE A 169 9.24 10.06 13.93
CA PHE A 169 8.75 11.35 14.41
C PHE A 169 7.23 11.52 14.32
N SER A 170 6.53 10.67 13.57
CA SER A 170 5.06 10.77 13.49
C SER A 170 4.36 10.03 14.63
N LYS A 171 3.11 10.43 14.90
CA LYS A 171 2.18 9.73 15.81
C LYS A 171 1.50 8.51 15.13
N ALA A 172 2.14 7.89 14.14
CA ALA A 172 1.61 6.70 13.50
C ALA A 172 1.43 5.55 14.51
N THR A 173 0.41 4.73 14.30
CA THR A 173 0.20 3.51 15.09
C THR A 173 1.31 2.50 14.82
N GLN A 174 1.53 1.58 15.76
CA GLN A 174 2.57 0.55 15.61
C GLN A 174 2.32 -0.37 14.42
N THR A 175 1.05 -0.65 14.12
CA THR A 175 0.64 -1.34 12.89
C THR A 175 1.14 -0.62 11.65
N ALA A 176 0.89 0.70 11.55
CA ALA A 176 1.33 1.49 10.41
C ALA A 176 2.86 1.53 10.33
N LYS A 177 3.57 1.69 11.45
CA LYS A 177 5.04 1.63 11.48
C LYS A 177 5.58 0.27 11.00
N GLY A 178 4.95 -0.83 11.42
CA GLY A 178 5.28 -2.17 10.94
C GLY A 178 5.14 -2.29 9.42
N GLN A 179 4.03 -1.81 8.86
CA GLN A 179 3.80 -1.81 7.41
C GLN A 179 4.77 -0.87 6.66
N MET A 180 5.10 0.30 7.21
CA MET A 180 6.10 1.20 6.62
C MET A 180 7.48 0.53 6.57
N LEU A 181 7.86 -0.21 7.60
CA LEU A 181 9.10 -1.01 7.60
C LEU A 181 9.06 -2.13 6.56
N GLU A 182 7.90 -2.77 6.36
CA GLU A 182 7.72 -3.75 5.30
C GLU A 182 7.94 -3.13 3.91
N VAL A 183 7.36 -1.93 3.67
CA VAL A 183 7.61 -1.15 2.44
C VAL A 183 9.10 -0.86 2.27
N ILE A 184 9.79 -0.37 3.31
CA ILE A 184 11.24 -0.12 3.27
C ILE A 184 11.99 -1.41 2.90
N GLY A 185 11.64 -2.54 3.51
CA GLY A 185 12.24 -3.83 3.19
C GLY A 185 12.13 -4.17 1.69
N TYR A 186 10.93 -4.07 1.12
CA TYR A 186 10.74 -4.34 -0.31
C TYR A 186 11.50 -3.35 -1.21
N LEU A 187 11.57 -2.07 -0.85
CA LEU A 187 12.32 -1.06 -1.60
C LEU A 187 13.82 -1.35 -1.57
N VAL A 188 14.36 -1.73 -0.41
CA VAL A 188 15.77 -2.14 -0.27
C VAL A 188 16.08 -3.36 -1.12
N GLN A 189 15.17 -4.33 -1.14
CA GLN A 189 15.34 -5.55 -1.92
C GLN A 189 15.34 -5.29 -3.43
N LYS A 190 14.49 -4.36 -3.91
CA LYS A 190 14.28 -4.11 -5.34
C LYS A 190 15.17 -3.04 -5.94
N PHE A 191 15.48 -2.00 -5.17
CA PHE A 191 16.23 -0.82 -5.60
C PHE A 191 17.47 -0.61 -4.73
N PRO A 192 18.36 -1.62 -4.61
CA PRO A 192 19.49 -1.56 -3.68
C PRO A 192 20.47 -0.44 -4.00
N GLY A 193 20.57 -0.03 -5.27
CA GLY A 193 21.43 1.08 -5.70
C GLY A 193 20.94 2.42 -5.15
N ASP A 194 19.65 2.69 -5.26
CA ASP A 194 19.02 3.95 -4.86
C ASP A 194 18.94 4.14 -3.34
N VAL A 195 18.85 3.04 -2.58
CA VAL A 195 18.73 3.08 -1.10
C VAL A 195 20.06 2.88 -0.37
N LYS A 196 21.16 2.60 -1.08
CA LYS A 196 22.44 2.17 -0.49
C LYS A 196 22.96 3.09 0.61
N GLY A 197 22.81 4.40 0.43
CA GLY A 197 23.26 5.41 1.40
C GLY A 197 22.52 5.37 2.74
N LEU A 198 21.31 4.80 2.77
CA LEU A 198 20.45 4.75 3.96
C LEU A 198 20.59 3.46 4.76
N VAL A 199 21.13 2.39 4.15
CA VAL A 199 21.22 1.05 4.74
C VAL A 199 21.92 1.03 6.11
N PRO A 200 23.11 1.63 6.31
CA PRO A 200 23.79 1.57 7.61
C PRO A 200 23.00 2.25 8.74
N LEU A 201 22.30 3.34 8.41
CA LEU A 201 21.48 4.10 9.33
C LEU A 201 20.22 3.32 9.74
N LEU A 202 19.55 2.71 8.75
CA LEU A 202 18.37 1.87 8.97
C LEU A 202 18.72 0.65 9.83
N LEU A 203 19.82 -0.04 9.53
CA LEU A 203 20.29 -1.19 10.31
C LEU A 203 20.50 -0.82 11.77
N SER A 204 21.32 0.20 12.02
CA SER A 204 21.63 0.65 13.39
C SER A 204 20.37 1.05 14.18
N TRP A 205 19.39 1.68 13.51
CA TRP A 205 18.14 2.05 14.16
C TRP A 205 17.24 0.84 14.46
N ILE A 206 17.07 -0.06 13.49
CA ILE A 206 16.24 -1.27 13.63
C ILE A 206 16.79 -2.18 14.74
N GLU A 207 18.11 -2.38 14.76
CA GLU A 207 18.83 -3.12 15.80
C GLU A 207 18.51 -2.56 17.20
N GLY A 208 18.64 -1.24 17.37
CA GLY A 208 18.33 -0.58 18.64
C GLY A 208 16.86 -0.67 19.03
N GLU A 209 15.94 -0.60 18.06
CA GLU A 209 14.51 -0.70 18.33
C GLU A 209 14.08 -2.13 18.68
N LEU A 210 14.61 -3.14 18.00
CA LEU A 210 14.41 -4.55 18.36
C LEU A 210 14.89 -4.84 19.78
N GLN A 211 16.04 -4.30 20.18
CA GLN A 211 16.53 -4.46 21.55
C GLN A 211 15.54 -3.90 22.58
N LYS A 212 14.93 -2.74 22.32
CA LYS A 212 13.91 -2.18 23.21
C LYS A 212 12.66 -3.04 23.27
N GLN A 213 12.20 -3.52 22.13
CA GLN A 213 11.00 -4.36 22.05
C GLN A 213 11.21 -5.69 22.78
N PHE A 214 12.36 -6.35 22.60
CA PHE A 214 12.67 -7.60 23.30
C PHE A 214 12.96 -7.44 24.79
N ALA A 215 13.40 -6.25 25.23
CA ALA A 215 13.52 -5.92 26.65
C ALA A 215 12.18 -5.52 27.30
N SER A 216 11.13 -5.30 26.50
CA SER A 216 9.81 -4.89 26.99
C SER A 216 9.01 -6.09 27.51
N ASN A 217 8.22 -5.89 28.56
CA ASN A 217 7.25 -6.87 29.05
C ASN A 217 5.99 -6.97 28.16
N SER A 218 5.81 -6.01 27.24
CA SER A 218 4.69 -5.93 26.31
C SER A 218 5.17 -5.50 24.92
N PRO A 219 5.88 -6.37 24.18
CA PRO A 219 6.38 -6.08 22.85
C PRO A 219 5.23 -5.82 21.87
N GLU A 220 5.42 -4.85 20.98
CA GLU A 220 4.46 -4.46 19.97
C GLU A 220 4.64 -5.34 18.73
N MET A 221 3.99 -6.50 18.71
CA MET A 221 4.25 -7.58 17.74
C MET A 221 4.19 -7.16 16.27
N LEU A 222 3.33 -6.22 15.90
CA LEU A 222 3.25 -5.72 14.51
C LEU A 222 4.45 -4.86 14.13
N LEU A 223 4.97 -4.06 15.07
CA LEU A 223 6.21 -3.33 14.87
C LEU A 223 7.39 -4.30 14.80
N VAL A 224 7.45 -5.29 15.71
CA VAL A 224 8.50 -6.32 15.72
C VAL A 224 8.55 -7.08 14.39
N ASN A 225 7.39 -7.48 13.85
CA ASN A 225 7.33 -8.14 12.55
C ASN A 225 7.92 -7.26 11.43
N GLY A 226 7.52 -5.98 11.36
CA GLY A 226 8.07 -5.03 10.40
C GLY A 226 9.58 -4.83 10.56
N LEU A 227 10.08 -4.71 11.79
CA LEU A 227 11.50 -4.57 12.10
C LEU A 227 12.29 -5.79 11.60
N LEU A 228 11.85 -7.00 11.92
CA LEU A 228 12.50 -8.23 11.48
C LEU A 228 12.45 -8.39 9.95
N PHE A 229 11.31 -8.06 9.34
CA PHE A 229 11.14 -8.12 7.89
C PHE A 229 12.12 -7.19 7.15
N ALA A 230 12.23 -5.94 7.62
CA ALA A 230 13.15 -4.96 7.06
C ALA A 230 14.61 -5.37 7.33
N LEU A 231 14.92 -5.82 8.55
CA LEU A 231 16.25 -6.26 8.95
C LEU A 231 16.77 -7.36 8.03
N ALA A 232 15.99 -8.40 7.77
CA ALA A 232 16.39 -9.52 6.92
C ALA A 232 16.88 -9.05 5.53
N ARG A 233 16.18 -8.08 4.94
CA ARG A 233 16.49 -7.55 3.60
C ARG A 233 17.65 -6.57 3.59
N LEU A 234 17.80 -5.80 4.66
CA LEU A 234 18.95 -4.91 4.85
C LEU A 234 20.24 -5.71 5.06
N LEU A 235 20.19 -6.82 5.81
CA LEU A 235 21.36 -7.67 6.06
C LEU A 235 21.88 -8.37 4.80
N GLU A 236 21.02 -8.64 3.81
CA GLU A 236 21.48 -9.09 2.48
C GLU A 236 22.38 -8.06 1.79
N ARG A 237 22.27 -6.77 2.17
CA ARG A 237 23.07 -5.67 1.61
C ARG A 237 24.36 -5.42 2.40
N GLU A 238 24.41 -5.85 3.66
CA GLU A 238 25.59 -5.80 4.51
C GLU A 238 25.89 -7.18 5.14
N PRO A 239 26.30 -8.18 4.36
CA PRO A 239 26.55 -9.54 4.86
C PRO A 239 27.69 -9.60 5.88
N GLU A 240 28.55 -8.57 5.92
CA GLU A 240 29.66 -8.44 6.85
C GLU A 240 29.27 -7.81 8.20
N ARG A 241 28.05 -7.26 8.32
CA ARG A 241 27.57 -6.46 9.47
C ARG A 241 27.88 -7.11 10.83
N TYR A 242 27.69 -8.43 10.91
CA TYR A 242 27.89 -9.20 12.15
C TYR A 242 29.06 -10.19 12.09
N LYS A 243 29.94 -10.11 11.08
CA LYS A 243 31.11 -11.01 11.05
C LYS A 243 32.13 -10.70 12.13
N HIS A 244 32.21 -9.44 12.54
CA HIS A 244 33.14 -8.97 13.57
C HIS A 244 32.47 -8.69 14.92
N ASP A 245 31.14 -8.74 14.99
CA ASP A 245 30.37 -8.57 16.24
C ASP A 245 29.63 -9.87 16.58
N GLU A 246 30.38 -10.80 17.20
CA GLU A 246 29.84 -12.10 17.60
C GLU A 246 28.72 -11.98 18.64
N GLY A 247 28.74 -10.92 19.46
CA GLY A 247 27.73 -10.63 20.47
C GLY A 247 26.41 -10.21 19.85
N MET A 248 26.45 -9.30 18.89
CA MET A 248 25.28 -8.88 18.13
C MET A 248 24.74 -10.01 17.25
N ARG A 249 25.64 -10.78 16.63
CA ARG A 249 25.28 -12.00 15.88
C ARG A 249 24.47 -12.96 16.75
N LYS A 250 24.98 -13.31 17.94
CA LYS A 250 24.30 -14.23 18.87
C LYS A 250 22.93 -13.69 19.30
N LYS A 251 22.80 -12.39 19.54
CA LYS A 251 21.53 -11.74 19.91
C LYS A 251 20.48 -11.74 18.79
N VAL A 252 20.89 -11.61 17.53
CA VAL A 252 19.96 -11.62 16.39
C VAL A 252 19.44 -13.03 16.11
N TYR A 253 20.24 -14.06 16.37
CA TYR A 253 19.87 -15.47 16.14
C TYR A 253 19.24 -16.17 17.35
N SER A 254 19.19 -15.53 18.52
CA SER A 254 18.49 -16.01 19.73
C SER A 254 17.07 -15.48 19.80
#